data_AF-A0A089LQV5-F1
#
_entry.id   AF-A0A089LQV5-F1
#
_cell.length_a   1.000
_cell.length_b   1.000
_cell.length_c   1.000
_cell.angle_alpha   90.00
_cell.angle_beta   90.00
_cell.angle_gamma   90.00
#
_symmetry.space_group_name_H-M   'P 1'
#
loop_
_entity.id
_entity.type
_entity.pdbx_description
1 polymer ?
#
loop_
_entity_poly.entity_id
_entity_poly.type
_entity_poly.pdbx_seq_one_letter_code
_entity_poly.pdbx_strand_id
1 'polypeptide(L)'
;MLSKEIEKEVIQYLKQVRLLLFLEKSQTETEEVMSVVDKMPDLEEKVIRRKYLHQESEYTFHQVIYTDMNISVHTYAKVRLRGLYKIALVLGFVDISLVKPTLFNSRLSDQREENLKKGDFLSKQDEELMIRYLQRAQICKTIGSGHEELKELQEALNKLDSIGANIITRKYLSREAEYTRHQAVYEALSINAVTYKKHRIQALTKLAAELGLMHCTGEN
;
A
#
# COMPACT_ATOMS: atom_id res chain seq x y z
N MET A 1 6.82 0.85 9.81
CA MET A 1 7.09 2.30 9.96
C MET A 1 8.61 2.45 9.86
N LEU A 2 9.11 3.39 9.05
CA LEU A 2 10.54 3.55 8.80
C LEU A 2 11.25 3.99 10.10
N SER A 3 12.40 3.39 10.45
CA SER A 3 13.20 3.88 11.59
C SER A 3 13.85 5.22 11.25
N LYS A 4 14.22 6.00 12.27
CA LYS A 4 14.87 7.30 12.05
C LYS A 4 16.24 7.15 11.38
N GLU A 5 16.90 6.03 11.62
CA GLU A 5 18.20 5.67 11.06
C GLU A 5 18.06 5.42 9.55
N ILE A 6 17.14 4.53 9.16
CA ILE A 6 16.84 4.25 7.75
C ILE A 6 16.34 5.52 7.04
N GLU A 7 15.53 6.35 7.72
CA GLU A 7 15.10 7.63 7.16
C GLU A 7 16.27 8.52 6.74
N LYS A 8 17.27 8.64 7.61
CA LYS A 8 18.47 9.44 7.34
C LYS A 8 19.28 8.86 6.18
N GLU A 9 19.43 7.54 6.13
CA GLU A 9 20.14 6.86 5.06
C GLU A 9 19.47 7.07 3.70
N VAL A 10 18.15 6.88 3.61
CA VAL A 10 17.38 7.15 2.39
C VAL A 10 17.52 8.61 1.97
N ILE A 11 17.41 9.56 2.90
CA ILE A 11 17.55 10.99 2.58
C ILE A 11 18.96 11.31 2.09
N GLN A 12 19.99 10.73 2.71
CA GLN A 12 21.37 10.93 2.29
C GLN A 12 21.61 10.38 0.88
N TYR A 13 21.05 9.21 0.59
CA TYR A 13 21.08 8.63 -0.76
C TYR A 13 20.36 9.51 -1.78
N LEU A 14 19.15 10.02 -1.46
CA LEU A 14 18.41 10.92 -2.35
C LEU A 14 19.17 12.23 -2.64
N LYS A 15 19.98 12.73 -1.71
CA LYS A 15 20.88 13.88 -1.97
C LYS A 15 21.95 13.54 -3.02
N GLN A 16 22.49 12.32 -2.99
CA GLN A 16 23.45 11.84 -3.99
C GLN A 16 22.77 11.71 -5.35
N VAL A 17 21.59 11.09 -5.40
CA VAL A 17 20.77 11.00 -6.62
C VAL A 17 20.49 12.39 -7.20
N ARG A 18 20.05 13.34 -6.38
CA ARG A 18 19.83 14.73 -6.81
C ARG A 18 21.10 15.37 -7.39
N LEU A 19 22.26 15.17 -6.75
CA LEU A 19 23.53 15.68 -7.25
C LEU A 19 23.85 15.09 -8.63
N LEU A 20 23.62 13.78 -8.82
CA LEU A 20 23.81 13.12 -10.11
C LEU A 20 22.84 13.65 -11.18
N LEU A 21 21.57 13.85 -10.83
CA LEU A 21 20.57 14.48 -11.70
C LEU A 21 20.98 15.89 -12.10
N PHE A 22 21.47 16.70 -11.16
CA PHE A 22 21.97 18.06 -11.42
C PHE A 22 23.19 18.07 -12.35
N LEU A 23 24.05 17.06 -12.24
CA LEU A 23 25.22 16.88 -13.10
C LEU A 23 24.89 16.18 -14.44
N GLU A 24 23.61 15.90 -14.72
CA GLU A 24 23.13 15.18 -15.90
C GLU A 24 23.83 13.82 -16.12
N LYS A 25 24.27 13.18 -15.03
CA LYS A 25 24.89 11.85 -15.08
C LYS A 25 23.82 10.79 -14.90
N SER A 26 23.55 10.00 -15.94
CA SER A 26 22.71 8.82 -15.80
C SER A 26 23.51 7.67 -15.18
N GLN A 27 22.95 7.10 -14.13
CA GLN A 27 23.41 5.85 -13.52
C GLN A 27 22.17 4.98 -13.31
N THR A 28 22.33 3.67 -13.44
CA THR A 28 21.24 2.69 -13.30
C THR A 28 20.45 2.88 -12.00
N GLU A 29 21.13 3.19 -10.90
CA GLU A 29 20.48 3.41 -9.61
C GLU A 29 19.62 4.70 -9.57
N THR A 30 20.04 5.74 -10.29
CA THR A 30 19.25 6.98 -10.44
C THR A 30 17.97 6.71 -11.23
N GLU A 31 18.07 5.96 -12.32
CA GLU A 31 16.91 5.56 -13.13
C GLU A 31 15.93 4.70 -12.34
N GLU A 32 16.43 3.81 -11.48
CA GLU A 32 15.61 2.96 -10.63
C GLU A 32 14.82 3.77 -9.60
N VAL A 33 15.47 4.70 -8.89
CA VAL A 33 14.78 5.61 -7.96
C VAL A 33 13.74 6.47 -8.68
N MET A 34 14.08 7.02 -9.85
CA MET A 34 13.15 7.85 -10.62
C MET A 34 11.94 7.04 -11.11
N SER A 35 12.16 5.82 -11.62
CA SER A 35 11.10 4.90 -12.05
C SER A 35 10.10 4.57 -10.94
N VAL A 36 10.57 4.45 -9.69
CA VAL A 36 9.71 4.24 -8.53
C VAL A 36 8.92 5.49 -8.20
N VAL A 37 9.59 6.65 -8.18
CA VAL A 37 8.95 7.95 -7.92
C VAL A 37 7.85 8.23 -8.94
N ASP A 38 8.07 7.94 -10.23
CA ASP A 38 7.09 8.13 -11.31
C ASP A 38 5.82 7.28 -11.17
N LYS A 39 5.91 6.17 -10.43
CA LYS A 39 4.79 5.26 -10.16
C LYS A 39 4.07 5.58 -8.85
N MET A 40 4.62 6.45 -8.00
CA MET A 40 4.05 6.79 -6.70
C MET A 40 2.75 7.60 -6.82
N PRO A 41 1.82 7.52 -5.86
CA PRO A 41 0.66 8.41 -5.82
C PRO A 41 1.04 9.88 -5.96
N ASP A 42 0.18 10.70 -6.58
CA ASP A 42 0.50 12.07 -6.99
C ASP A 42 1.06 12.92 -5.85
N LEU A 43 0.47 12.78 -4.65
CA LEU A 43 0.92 13.51 -3.46
C LEU A 43 2.30 13.07 -3.00
N GLU A 44 2.58 11.76 -3.02
CA GLU A 44 3.88 11.22 -2.64
C GLU A 44 4.95 11.64 -3.64
N GLU A 45 4.67 11.47 -4.93
CA GLU A 45 5.57 11.88 -6.02
C GLU A 45 5.94 13.36 -5.88
N LYS A 46 4.94 14.25 -5.77
CA LYS A 46 5.15 15.70 -5.63
C LYS A 46 5.98 16.04 -4.40
N VAL A 47 5.69 15.41 -3.26
CA VAL A 47 6.45 15.63 -2.02
C VAL A 47 7.89 15.16 -2.16
N ILE A 48 8.12 13.97 -2.71
CA ILE A 48 9.46 13.40 -2.86
C ILE A 48 10.28 14.23 -3.86
N ARG A 49 9.71 14.52 -5.04
CA ARG A 49 10.35 15.35 -6.06
C ARG A 49 10.72 16.71 -5.50
N ARG A 50 9.76 17.44 -4.94
CA ARG A 50 9.98 18.81 -4.47
C ARG A 50 10.95 18.88 -3.29
N LYS A 51 10.85 17.94 -2.34
CA LYS A 51 11.67 18.01 -1.12
C LYS A 51 13.07 17.43 -1.27
N TYR A 52 13.29 16.49 -2.18
CA TYR A 52 14.55 15.74 -2.23
C TYR A 52 15.25 15.70 -3.58
N LEU A 53 14.51 15.76 -4.68
CA LEU A 53 15.09 15.55 -6.02
C LEU A 53 15.13 16.82 -6.86
N HIS A 54 14.35 17.84 -6.51
CA HIS A 54 14.40 19.15 -7.16
C HIS A 54 15.72 19.86 -6.88
N GLN A 55 16.21 20.66 -7.83
CA GLN A 55 17.48 21.39 -7.70
C GLN A 55 17.52 22.26 -6.44
N GLU A 56 16.42 22.94 -6.13
CA GLU A 56 16.28 23.83 -4.97
C GLU A 56 15.83 23.13 -3.66
N SER A 57 15.78 21.81 -3.65
CA SER A 57 15.33 21.00 -2.49
C SER A 57 16.07 21.30 -1.18
N GLU A 58 17.33 21.75 -1.28
CA GLU A 58 18.18 22.13 -0.15
C GLU A 58 17.65 23.38 0.59
N TYR A 59 17.07 24.32 -0.16
CA TYR A 59 16.50 25.56 0.36
C TYR A 59 14.99 25.46 0.58
N THR A 60 14.36 24.39 0.10
CA THR A 60 12.91 24.21 0.24
C THR A 60 12.56 23.64 1.61
N PHE A 61 11.93 24.43 2.47
CA PHE A 61 11.46 23.97 3.77
C PHE A 61 10.20 23.10 3.66
N HIS A 62 10.05 22.13 4.56
CA HIS A 62 8.85 21.27 4.63
C HIS A 62 7.56 22.10 4.73
N GLN A 63 7.59 23.22 5.47
CA GLN A 63 6.47 24.13 5.64
C GLN A 63 5.98 24.76 4.35
N VAL A 64 6.89 25.15 3.47
CA VAL A 64 6.54 25.72 2.16
C VAL A 64 5.77 24.67 1.36
N ILE A 65 6.25 23.42 1.36
CA ILE A 65 5.64 22.35 0.57
C ILE A 65 4.20 22.05 1.02
N TYR A 66 3.97 21.82 2.32
CA TYR A 66 2.63 21.45 2.76
C TYR A 66 1.64 22.63 2.71
N THR A 67 2.12 23.86 2.88
CA THR A 67 1.30 25.07 2.71
C THR A 67 0.86 25.22 1.26
N ASP A 68 1.79 25.12 0.31
CA ASP A 68 1.51 25.26 -1.12
C ASP A 68 0.59 24.16 -1.64
N MET A 69 0.72 22.95 -1.10
CA MET A 69 -0.15 21.82 -1.45
C MET A 69 -1.51 21.85 -0.73
N ASN A 70 -1.74 22.84 0.14
CA ASN A 70 -2.94 22.96 0.97
C ASN A 70 -3.28 21.69 1.77
N ILE A 71 -2.25 21.09 2.39
CA ILE A 71 -2.40 19.90 3.24
C ILE A 71 -1.89 20.15 4.65
N SER A 72 -2.44 19.42 5.63
CA SER A 72 -1.97 19.49 7.01
C SER A 72 -0.56 18.95 7.16
N VAL A 73 0.17 19.42 8.19
CA VAL A 73 1.49 18.89 8.57
C VAL A 73 1.47 17.38 8.84
N HIS A 74 0.38 16.86 9.42
CA HIS A 74 0.22 15.44 9.70
C HIS A 74 0.06 14.62 8.41
N THR A 75 -0.76 15.12 7.48
CA THR A 75 -0.92 14.52 6.15
C THR A 75 0.41 14.52 5.40
N TYR A 76 1.11 15.66 5.42
CA TYR A 76 2.43 15.80 4.81
C TYR A 76 3.44 14.78 5.36
N ALA A 77 3.57 14.68 6.69
CA ALA A 77 4.49 13.74 7.32
C ALA A 77 4.19 12.30 6.91
N LYS A 78 2.91 11.91 6.84
CA LYS A 78 2.48 10.58 6.41
C LYS A 78 2.81 10.30 4.93
N VAL A 79 2.49 11.24 4.03
CA VAL A 79 2.80 11.17 2.59
C VAL A 79 4.31 11.04 2.37
N ARG A 80 5.08 11.92 3.01
CA ARG A 80 6.55 11.93 2.96
C ARG A 80 7.15 10.60 3.40
N LEU A 81 6.77 10.10 4.57
CA LEU A 81 7.33 8.86 5.12
C LEU A 81 7.00 7.64 4.25
N ARG A 82 5.83 7.63 3.58
CA ARG A 82 5.46 6.55 2.66
C ARG A 82 6.26 6.56 1.37
N GLY A 83 6.44 7.73 0.77
CA GLY A 83 7.32 7.86 -0.40
C GLY A 83 8.75 7.41 -0.08
N LEU A 84 9.29 7.86 1.06
CA LEU A 84 10.62 7.42 1.53
C LEU A 84 10.68 5.92 1.78
N TYR A 85 9.61 5.33 2.32
CA TYR A 85 9.53 3.90 2.56
C TYR A 85 9.56 3.07 1.27
N LYS A 86 8.85 3.49 0.21
CA LYS A 86 8.88 2.83 -1.10
C LYS A 86 10.28 2.88 -1.72
N ILE A 87 10.98 3.99 -1.57
CA ILE A 87 12.38 4.14 -2.00
C ILE A 87 13.28 3.23 -1.17
N ALA A 88 13.11 3.18 0.16
CA ALA A 88 13.90 2.34 1.04
C ALA A 88 13.80 0.85 0.71
N LEU A 89 12.62 0.38 0.28
CA LEU A 89 12.43 -1.01 -0.17
C LEU A 89 13.23 -1.30 -1.44
N VAL A 90 13.23 -0.38 -2.40
CA VAL A 90 13.95 -0.53 -3.67
C VAL A 90 15.46 -0.50 -3.47
N LEU A 91 15.93 0.38 -2.58
CA LEU A 91 17.35 0.45 -2.21
C LEU A 91 17.80 -0.71 -1.31
N GLY A 92 16.90 -1.62 -0.92
CA GLY A 92 17.23 -2.77 -0.06
C GLY A 92 17.51 -2.40 1.40
N PHE A 93 17.24 -1.16 1.84
CA PHE A 93 17.36 -0.75 3.24
C PHE A 93 16.26 -1.35 4.13
N VAL A 94 15.16 -1.78 3.51
CA VAL A 94 14.07 -2.49 4.19
C VAL A 94 13.80 -3.77 3.41
N ASP A 95 13.79 -4.89 4.12
CA ASP A 95 13.40 -6.16 3.51
C ASP A 95 11.88 -6.18 3.27
N ILE A 96 11.47 -6.41 2.02
CA ILE A 96 10.07 -6.61 1.62
C ILE A 96 9.45 -7.81 2.37
N SER A 97 10.27 -8.78 2.79
CA SER A 97 9.87 -9.93 3.60
C SER A 97 9.57 -9.58 5.07
N LEU A 98 10.08 -8.45 5.58
CA LEU A 98 9.76 -7.92 6.92
C LEU A 98 8.45 -7.12 6.94
N VAL A 99 7.82 -6.91 5.78
CA VAL A 99 6.42 -6.45 5.65
C VAL A 99 5.44 -7.62 5.79
N LYS A 100 5.85 -8.70 6.48
CA LYS A 100 4.94 -9.76 6.88
C LYS A 100 3.81 -9.14 7.72
N PRO A 101 2.53 -9.40 7.40
CA PRO A 101 1.59 -9.58 8.50
C PRO A 101 2.23 -10.66 9.36
N THR A 102 2.66 -10.31 10.57
CA THR A 102 3.27 -11.25 11.51
C THR A 102 2.37 -12.49 11.58
N LEU A 103 2.77 -13.52 10.86
CA LEU A 103 2.16 -14.83 10.96
C LEU A 103 2.55 -15.36 12.33
N PHE A 104 1.53 -15.76 13.09
CA PHE A 104 1.59 -16.79 14.11
C PHE A 104 2.43 -16.50 15.35
N ASN A 105 1.75 -16.04 16.40
CA ASN A 105 1.88 -16.73 17.68
C ASN A 105 0.72 -17.72 17.79
N SER A 106 1.05 -19.00 17.69
CA SER A 106 0.23 -20.13 18.10
C SER A 106 -0.16 -19.98 19.59
N ARG A 107 -1.36 -19.48 19.87
CA ARG A 107 -2.06 -19.61 21.15
C ARG A 107 -3.43 -18.96 21.00
N LEU A 108 -4.44 -19.77 20.74
CA LEU A 108 -5.84 -19.58 21.14
C LEU A 108 -6.63 -20.75 20.54
N SER A 109 -6.45 -21.91 21.15
CA SER A 109 -7.16 -23.16 20.82
C SER A 109 -8.56 -23.26 21.45
N ASP A 110 -9.07 -22.23 22.13
CA ASP A 110 -10.12 -22.47 23.14
C ASP A 110 -11.43 -21.67 22.94
N GLN A 111 -11.74 -21.16 21.74
CA GLN A 111 -13.06 -20.55 21.46
C GLN A 111 -13.72 -21.08 20.18
N ARG A 112 -13.66 -22.40 19.97
CA ARG A 112 -13.80 -23.04 18.65
C ARG A 112 -15.16 -23.60 18.24
N GLU A 113 -16.27 -23.42 18.96
CA GLU A 113 -17.50 -24.18 18.62
C GLU A 113 -18.84 -23.42 18.50
N GLU A 114 -18.88 -22.09 18.39
CA GLU A 114 -20.20 -21.39 18.34
C GLU A 114 -20.59 -20.69 17.03
N ASN A 115 -19.70 -20.54 16.03
CA ASN A 115 -20.01 -19.67 14.88
C ASN A 115 -20.60 -20.36 13.63
N LEU A 116 -20.84 -21.67 13.65
CA LEU A 116 -21.19 -22.47 12.47
C LEU A 116 -22.65 -22.33 11.95
N LYS A 117 -23.37 -21.23 12.22
CA LYS A 117 -24.77 -21.06 11.78
C LYS A 117 -25.17 -19.71 11.17
N LYS A 118 -24.25 -18.77 10.90
CA LYS A 118 -24.60 -17.48 10.26
C LYS A 118 -23.56 -17.01 9.23
N GLY A 119 -23.70 -17.49 7.99
CA GLY A 119 -23.12 -16.90 6.76
C GLY A 119 -21.75 -16.24 6.94
N ASP A 120 -20.69 -17.03 6.79
CA ASP A 120 -19.31 -16.69 7.15
C ASP A 120 -18.80 -15.39 6.51
N PHE A 121 -18.77 -14.34 7.33
CA PHE A 121 -18.01 -13.13 7.06
C PHE A 121 -16.68 -13.18 7.81
N LEU A 122 -15.65 -12.56 7.25
CA LEU A 122 -14.35 -12.40 7.92
C LEU A 122 -14.55 -11.86 9.35
N SER A 123 -13.77 -12.39 10.29
CA SER A 123 -13.61 -11.71 11.57
C SER A 123 -12.96 -10.33 11.34
N LYS A 124 -13.10 -9.40 12.29
CA LYS A 124 -12.41 -8.11 12.19
C LYS A 124 -10.90 -8.26 12.03
N GLN A 125 -10.32 -9.27 12.66
CA GLN A 125 -8.88 -9.54 12.59
C GLN A 125 -8.50 -10.03 11.18
N ASP A 126 -9.26 -10.95 10.61
CA ASP A 126 -9.00 -11.47 9.27
C ASP A 126 -9.23 -10.39 8.19
N GLU A 127 -10.22 -9.51 8.39
CA GLU A 127 -10.44 -8.36 7.53
C GLU A 127 -9.23 -7.41 7.56
N GLU A 128 -8.70 -7.10 8.74
CA GLU A 128 -7.49 -6.29 8.88
C GLU A 128 -6.27 -6.93 8.22
N LEU A 129 -6.11 -8.25 8.36
CA LEU A 129 -5.03 -9.00 7.72
C LEU A 129 -5.14 -8.93 6.19
N MET A 130 -6.34 -9.15 5.64
CA MET A 130 -6.59 -9.04 4.21
C MET A 130 -6.29 -7.62 3.69
N ILE A 131 -6.69 -6.58 4.43
CA ILE A 131 -6.38 -5.19 4.07
C ILE A 131 -4.87 -4.95 4.06
N ARG A 132 -4.13 -5.45 5.05
CA ARG A 132 -2.66 -5.33 5.08
C ARG A 132 -2.01 -6.06 3.91
N TYR A 133 -2.50 -7.25 3.56
CA TYR A 133 -2.05 -7.98 2.38
C TYR A 133 -2.26 -7.16 1.10
N LEU A 134 -3.46 -6.58 0.90
CA LEU A 134 -3.75 -5.76 -0.27
C LEU A 134 -2.89 -4.48 -0.32
N GLN A 135 -2.62 -3.87 0.84
CA GLN A 135 -1.70 -2.73 0.93
C GLN A 135 -0.27 -3.11 0.50
N ARG A 136 0.21 -4.28 0.95
CA ARG A 136 1.51 -4.81 0.53
C ARG A 136 1.55 -5.06 -0.98
N ALA A 137 0.53 -5.72 -1.52
CA ALA A 137 0.42 -5.96 -2.95
C ALA A 137 0.42 -4.65 -3.76
N GLN A 138 -0.27 -3.62 -3.28
CA GLN A 138 -0.25 -2.28 -3.91
C GLN A 138 1.17 -1.68 -3.92
N ILE A 139 1.92 -1.82 -2.82
CA ILE A 139 3.31 -1.35 -2.74
C ILE A 139 4.21 -2.14 -3.69
N CYS A 140 4.14 -3.47 -3.68
CA CYS A 140 4.88 -4.35 -4.59
C CYS A 140 4.62 -3.96 -6.05
N LYS A 141 3.34 -3.76 -6.42
CA LYS A 141 2.95 -3.27 -7.73
C LYS A 141 3.56 -1.90 -8.07
N THR A 142 3.62 -0.99 -7.11
CA THR A 142 4.20 0.35 -7.29
C THR A 142 5.70 0.27 -7.57
N ILE A 143 6.42 -0.55 -6.81
CA ILE A 143 7.88 -0.70 -6.95
C ILE A 143 8.30 -1.71 -8.02
N GLY A 144 7.34 -2.41 -8.64
CA GLY A 144 7.62 -3.41 -9.68
C GLY A 144 8.19 -4.73 -9.13
N SER A 145 7.88 -5.08 -7.88
CA SER A 145 8.30 -6.33 -7.24
C SER A 145 7.13 -7.31 -7.04
N GLY A 146 7.42 -8.55 -6.66
CA GLY A 146 6.39 -9.52 -6.24
C GLY A 146 5.56 -10.10 -7.39
N HIS A 147 6.17 -10.38 -8.55
CA HIS A 147 5.47 -10.87 -9.74
C HIS A 147 4.54 -12.07 -9.50
N GLU A 148 4.96 -13.05 -8.69
CA GLU A 148 4.16 -14.24 -8.39
C GLU A 148 2.97 -13.93 -7.47
N GLU A 149 3.22 -13.26 -6.32
CA GLU A 149 2.15 -12.82 -5.40
C GLU A 149 1.09 -11.94 -6.12
N LEU A 150 1.53 -11.05 -7.01
CA LEU A 150 0.62 -10.19 -7.78
C LEU A 150 -0.19 -10.98 -8.82
N LYS A 151 0.37 -12.05 -9.38
CA LYS A 151 -0.31 -12.93 -10.31
C LYS A 151 -1.40 -13.73 -9.60
N GLU A 152 -1.09 -14.34 -8.45
CA GLU A 152 -2.07 -15.04 -7.61
C GLU A 152 -3.23 -14.13 -7.19
N LEU A 153 -2.92 -12.91 -6.74
CA LEU A 153 -3.94 -11.92 -6.42
C LEU A 153 -4.82 -11.56 -7.63
N GLN A 154 -4.23 -11.42 -8.82
CA GLN A 154 -4.98 -11.13 -10.03
C GLN A 154 -5.91 -12.29 -10.41
N GLU A 155 -5.45 -13.53 -10.28
CA GLU A 155 -6.26 -14.73 -10.51
C GLU A 155 -7.42 -14.81 -9.51
N ALA A 156 -7.17 -14.54 -8.23
CA ALA A 156 -8.21 -14.48 -7.19
C ALA A 156 -9.24 -13.37 -7.45
N LEU A 157 -8.79 -12.18 -7.89
CA LEU A 157 -9.68 -11.07 -8.27
C LEU A 157 -10.62 -11.42 -9.42
N ASN A 158 -10.14 -12.21 -10.39
CA ASN A 158 -10.95 -12.62 -11.54
C ASN A 158 -12.10 -13.57 -11.16
N LYS A 159 -12.05 -14.19 -9.97
CA LYS A 159 -13.12 -15.05 -9.42
C LYS A 159 -14.20 -14.27 -8.66
N LEU A 160 -13.99 -12.98 -8.41
CA LEU A 160 -14.98 -12.13 -7.74
C LEU A 160 -16.10 -11.69 -8.67
N ASP A 161 -17.23 -11.31 -8.09
CA ASP A 161 -18.24 -10.56 -8.83
C ASP A 161 -17.71 -9.18 -9.24
N SER A 162 -18.26 -8.62 -10.32
CA SER A 162 -17.78 -7.37 -10.91
C SER A 162 -17.80 -6.20 -9.92
N ILE A 163 -18.78 -6.13 -9.03
CA ILE A 163 -18.88 -5.08 -8.01
C ILE A 163 -17.77 -5.29 -6.97
N GLY A 164 -17.62 -6.50 -6.44
CA GLY A 164 -16.55 -6.88 -5.52
C GLY A 164 -15.16 -6.56 -6.06
N ALA A 165 -14.85 -7.02 -7.28
CA ALA A 165 -13.57 -6.76 -7.94
C ALA A 165 -13.30 -5.25 -8.11
N ASN A 166 -14.32 -4.48 -8.50
CA ASN A 166 -14.21 -3.02 -8.63
C ASN A 166 -13.96 -2.33 -7.29
N ILE A 167 -14.63 -2.77 -6.22
CA ILE A 167 -14.39 -2.26 -4.87
C ILE A 167 -12.95 -2.52 -4.46
N ILE A 168 -12.45 -3.75 -4.64
CA ILE A 168 -11.10 -4.12 -4.23
C ILE A 168 -10.06 -3.31 -5.00
N THR A 169 -10.21 -3.27 -6.32
CA THR A 169 -9.31 -2.56 -7.21
C THR A 169 -9.26 -1.07 -6.87
N ARG A 170 -10.41 -0.40 -6.74
CA ARG A 170 -10.45 1.06 -6.47
C ARG A 170 -9.99 1.41 -5.07
N LYS A 171 -10.42 0.67 -4.05
CA LYS A 171 -10.19 1.03 -2.64
C LYS A 171 -8.82 0.61 -2.12
N TYR A 172 -8.23 -0.45 -2.68
CA TYR A 172 -7.03 -1.08 -2.11
C TYR A 172 -5.86 -1.22 -3.07
N LEU A 173 -6.10 -1.39 -4.37
CA LEU A 173 -5.03 -1.69 -5.35
C LEU A 173 -4.77 -0.56 -6.35
N SER A 174 -5.58 0.48 -6.35
CA SER A 174 -5.36 1.67 -7.17
C SER A 174 -4.15 2.44 -6.67
N ARG A 175 -3.55 3.25 -7.55
CA ARG A 175 -2.43 4.14 -7.19
C ARG A 175 -2.83 5.04 -6.01
N GLU A 176 -4.05 5.59 -6.02
CA GLU A 176 -4.58 6.48 -4.99
C GLU A 176 -5.33 5.77 -3.85
N ALA A 177 -5.22 4.44 -3.72
CA ALA A 177 -6.05 3.62 -2.82
C ALA A 177 -6.02 4.10 -1.36
N GLU A 178 -4.86 4.54 -0.89
CA GLU A 178 -4.66 4.97 0.49
C GLU A 178 -5.31 6.32 0.83
N TYR A 179 -5.56 7.14 -0.19
CA TYR A 179 -6.21 8.46 -0.06
C TYR A 179 -7.69 8.40 -0.49
N THR A 180 -8.07 7.32 -1.18
CA THR A 180 -9.45 7.08 -1.60
C THR A 180 -10.32 6.68 -0.41
N ARG A 181 -11.30 7.53 -0.08
CA ARG A 181 -12.31 7.24 0.95
C ARG A 181 -13.32 6.21 0.43
N HIS A 182 -13.87 5.40 1.34
CA HIS A 182 -14.95 4.46 1.00
C HIS A 182 -16.16 5.16 0.34
N GLN A 183 -16.45 6.39 0.76
CA GLN A 183 -17.49 7.23 0.16
C GLN A 183 -17.31 7.46 -1.33
N ALA A 184 -16.13 7.93 -1.73
CA ALA A 184 -15.83 8.15 -3.14
C ALA A 184 -15.98 6.87 -3.98
N VAL A 185 -15.72 5.69 -3.38
CA VAL A 185 -15.87 4.40 -4.09
C VAL A 185 -17.34 4.05 -4.30
N TYR A 186 -18.19 4.14 -3.27
CA TYR A 186 -19.60 3.76 -3.44
C TYR A 186 -20.38 4.79 -4.27
N GLU A 187 -20.03 6.07 -4.19
CA GLU A 187 -20.57 7.12 -5.06
C GLU A 187 -20.20 6.85 -6.52
N ALA A 188 -18.92 6.54 -6.80
CA ALA A 188 -18.47 6.21 -8.14
C ALA A 188 -19.11 4.93 -8.72
N LEU A 189 -19.53 4.00 -7.85
CA LEU A 189 -20.24 2.78 -8.24
C LEU A 189 -21.76 2.96 -8.28
N SER A 190 -22.28 4.15 -7.96
CA SER A 190 -23.71 4.43 -7.87
C SER A 190 -24.47 3.46 -6.94
N ILE A 191 -23.82 3.04 -5.84
CA ILE A 191 -24.43 2.18 -4.81
C ILE A 191 -24.44 2.89 -3.46
N ASN A 192 -25.41 2.55 -2.61
CA ASN A 192 -25.48 3.10 -1.27
C ASN A 192 -24.43 2.46 -0.33
N ALA A 193 -24.16 3.11 0.81
CA ALA A 193 -23.15 2.68 1.77
C ALA A 193 -23.39 1.27 2.37
N VAL A 194 -24.65 0.85 2.52
CA VAL A 194 -25.01 -0.47 3.08
C VAL A 194 -24.68 -1.57 2.07
N THR A 195 -25.11 -1.40 0.82
CA THR A 195 -24.81 -2.29 -0.30
C THR A 195 -23.30 -2.38 -0.52
N TYR A 196 -22.61 -1.23 -0.51
CA TYR A 196 -21.15 -1.17 -0.57
C TYR A 196 -20.49 -2.02 0.52
N LYS A 197 -20.90 -1.82 1.78
CA LYS A 197 -20.34 -2.57 2.92
C LYS A 197 -20.53 -4.07 2.73
N LYS A 198 -21.71 -4.50 2.27
CA LYS A 198 -22.00 -5.92 1.99
C LYS A 198 -21.08 -6.49 0.91
N HIS A 199 -21.02 -5.89 -0.27
CA HIS A 199 -20.16 -6.37 -1.36
C HIS A 199 -18.68 -6.33 -0.99
N ARG A 200 -18.25 -5.29 -0.26
CA ARG A 200 -16.88 -5.16 0.23
C ARG A 200 -16.49 -6.34 1.12
N ILE A 201 -17.28 -6.65 2.14
CA ILE A 201 -16.96 -7.73 3.07
C ILE A 201 -17.00 -9.07 2.32
N GLN A 202 -18.01 -9.30 1.46
CA GLN A 202 -18.08 -10.52 0.65
C GLN A 202 -16.86 -10.69 -0.27
N ALA A 203 -16.41 -9.61 -0.91
CA ALA A 203 -15.23 -9.63 -1.76
C ALA A 203 -13.94 -9.92 -0.97
N LEU A 204 -13.77 -9.29 0.19
CA LEU A 204 -12.64 -9.55 1.08
C LEU A 204 -12.67 -11.01 1.58
N THR A 205 -13.83 -11.51 1.99
CA THR A 205 -14.03 -12.89 2.44
C THR A 205 -13.61 -13.88 1.35
N LYS A 206 -14.12 -13.70 0.13
CA LYS A 206 -13.76 -14.56 -1.00
C LYS A 206 -12.28 -14.49 -1.34
N LEU A 207 -11.69 -13.29 -1.38
CA LEU A 207 -10.25 -13.16 -1.64
C LEU A 207 -9.41 -13.86 -0.58
N ALA A 208 -9.75 -13.70 0.69
CA ALA A 208 -9.01 -14.35 1.76
C ALA A 208 -9.12 -15.88 1.68
N ALA A 209 -10.28 -16.42 1.28
CA ALA A 209 -10.45 -17.85 1.04
C ALA A 209 -9.61 -18.34 -0.15
N GLU A 210 -9.67 -17.64 -1.29
CA GLU A 210 -8.92 -17.99 -2.51
C GLU A 210 -7.40 -17.93 -2.32
N LEU A 211 -6.92 -17.01 -1.48
CA LEU A 211 -5.49 -16.85 -1.18
C LEU A 211 -5.02 -17.70 0.00
N GLY A 212 -5.87 -18.56 0.56
CA GLY A 212 -5.53 -19.41 1.72
C GLY A 212 -5.20 -18.62 2.99
N LEU A 213 -5.65 -17.36 3.07
CA LEU A 213 -5.47 -16.48 4.24
C LEU A 213 -6.57 -16.68 5.29
N MET A 214 -7.60 -17.46 4.97
CA MET A 214 -8.56 -17.97 5.93
C MET A 214 -8.11 -19.30 6.52
N HIS A 215 -8.36 -19.49 7.81
CA HIS A 215 -8.39 -20.83 8.39
C HIS A 215 -9.60 -21.59 7.85
N CYS A 216 -9.46 -22.24 6.71
CA CYS A 216 -10.37 -23.29 6.28
C CYS A 216 -10.19 -24.47 7.24
N THR A 217 -11.09 -24.63 8.21
CA THR A 217 -11.34 -25.96 8.76
C THR A 217 -12.10 -26.75 7.70
N GLY A 218 -11.43 -27.72 7.11
CA GLY A 218 -12.09 -28.82 6.40
C GLY A 218 -11.43 -29.17 5.09
N GLU A 219 -10.49 -30.11 5.14
CA GLU A 219 -10.35 -31.11 4.08
C GLU A 219 -10.15 -32.48 4.75
N ASN A 220 -11.23 -33.29 4.61
CA ASN A 220 -11.42 -34.75 4.71
C ASN A 220 -10.54 -35.60 5.64
#